data_AF-A0A529MEQ4-F1
#
_entry.id   AF-A0A529MEQ4-F1
#
_cell.length_a   1.000
_cell.length_b   1.000
_cell.length_c   1.000
_cell.angle_alpha   90.00
_cell.angle_beta   90.00
_cell.angle_gamma   90.00
#
_symmetry.space_group_name_H-M   'P 1'
#
loop_
_entity.id
_entity.type
_entity.pdbx_description
1 polymer ?
#
loop_
_entity_poly.entity_id
_entity_poly.type
_entity_poly.pdbx_seq_one_letter_code
_entity_poly.pdbx_strand_id
1 'polypeptide(L)'
;HLAERLNGLLPGKFGKKTVFVTTGAEAVENAIKIARNATGRPAVIAFSGGFHGRTFMGMALTGKVVPYKVGFGAMPADVFHAPFPVALH
;
A
#
# COMPACT_ATOMS: atom_id res chain seq x y z
N HIS A 1 -10.61 2.48 -24.44
CA HIS A 1 -9.52 2.92 -23.54
C HIS A 1 -9.87 2.61 -22.08
N LEU A 2 -9.09 1.77 -21.37
CA LEU A 2 -9.38 1.39 -19.97
C LEU A 2 -8.88 2.44 -18.96
N ALA A 3 -7.67 2.97 -19.16
CA ALA A 3 -7.05 3.94 -18.26
C ALA A 3 -7.89 5.21 -18.11
N GLU A 4 -8.42 5.74 -19.21
CA GLU A 4 -9.30 6.93 -19.22
C GLU A 4 -10.60 6.69 -18.46
N ARG A 5 -11.20 5.50 -18.60
CA ARG A 5 -12.40 5.12 -17.84
C ARG A 5 -12.11 5.07 -16.34
N LEU A 6 -10.99 4.49 -15.93
CA LEU A 6 -10.57 4.48 -14.52
C LEU A 6 -10.35 5.90 -13.99
N ASN A 7 -9.65 6.75 -14.75
CA ASN A 7 -9.43 8.15 -14.38
C ASN A 7 -10.76 8.90 -14.16
N GLY A 8 -11.77 8.65 -15.00
CA GLY A 8 -13.10 9.27 -14.90
C GLY A 8 -13.95 8.76 -13.73
N LEU A 9 -13.76 7.52 -13.29
CA LEU A 9 -14.53 6.91 -12.19
C LEU A 9 -13.98 7.25 -10.79
N LEU A 10 -12.67 7.49 -10.66
CA LEU A 10 -12.06 7.79 -9.36
C LEU A 10 -12.54 9.15 -8.81
N PRO A 11 -12.66 9.32 -7.48
CA PRO A 11 -13.10 10.58 -6.88
C PRO A 11 -12.12 11.75 -7.13
N GLY A 12 -12.61 12.99 -7.03
CA GLY A 12 -11.84 14.24 -7.18
C GLY A 12 -11.80 14.82 -8.60
N LYS A 13 -11.66 16.16 -8.71
CA LYS A 13 -11.68 16.93 -9.97
C LYS A 13 -10.28 17.45 -10.37
N PHE A 14 -9.31 16.55 -10.47
CA PHE A 14 -7.95 16.86 -10.90
C PHE A 14 -7.47 15.89 -11.99
N GLY A 15 -6.42 16.26 -12.73
CA GLY A 15 -5.85 15.41 -13.78
C GLY A 15 -5.28 14.11 -13.20
N LYS A 16 -5.66 12.97 -13.77
CA LYS A 16 -5.25 11.63 -13.30
C LYS A 16 -4.58 10.84 -14.42
N LYS A 17 -3.64 9.99 -14.04
CA LYS A 17 -3.02 8.99 -14.92
C LYS A 17 -3.10 7.63 -14.23
N THR A 18 -3.18 6.58 -15.02
CA THR A 18 -3.28 5.19 -14.54
C THR A 18 -2.10 4.39 -15.08
N VAL A 19 -1.54 3.52 -14.23
CA VAL A 19 -0.58 2.48 -14.61
C VAL A 19 -1.21 1.11 -14.37
N PHE A 20 -0.93 0.15 -15.26
CA PHE A 20 -1.40 -1.22 -15.12
C PHE A 20 -0.28 -2.14 -14.64
N VAL A 21 -0.67 -3.05 -13.75
CA VAL A 21 0.17 -4.10 -13.17
C VAL A 21 -0.68 -5.35 -13.02
N THR A 22 -0.06 -6.49 -12.69
CA THR A 22 -0.72 -7.80 -12.73
C THR A 22 -1.45 -8.12 -11.43
N THR A 23 -0.91 -7.67 -10.30
CA THR A 23 -1.38 -8.05 -8.96
C THR A 23 -1.68 -6.84 -8.08
N GLY A 24 -2.51 -7.06 -7.05
CA GLY A 24 -2.76 -6.03 -6.03
C GLY A 24 -1.49 -5.64 -5.26
N ALA A 25 -0.56 -6.57 -5.03
CA ALA A 25 0.70 -6.28 -4.35
C ALA A 25 1.58 -5.34 -5.20
N GLU A 26 1.70 -5.58 -6.51
CA GLU A 26 2.40 -4.67 -7.43
C GLU A 26 1.74 -3.29 -7.48
N ALA A 27 0.41 -3.23 -7.38
CA ALA A 27 -0.32 -1.96 -7.37
C ALA A 27 0.03 -1.14 -6.12
N VAL A 28 0.04 -1.78 -4.94
CA VAL A 28 0.46 -1.15 -3.68
C VAL A 28 1.93 -0.73 -3.74
N GLU A 29 2.83 -1.57 -4.23
CA GLU A 29 4.25 -1.21 -4.34
C GLU A 29 4.50 -0.02 -5.26
N ASN A 30 3.83 0.04 -6.41
CA ASN A 30 3.93 1.20 -7.29
C ASN A 30 3.29 2.44 -6.68
N ALA A 31 2.21 2.32 -5.90
CA ALA A 31 1.66 3.44 -5.14
C ALA A 31 2.68 4.00 -4.13
N ILE A 32 3.38 3.14 -3.39
CA ILE A 32 4.46 3.55 -2.47
C ILE A 32 5.61 4.21 -3.23
N LYS A 33 6.05 3.64 -4.35
CA LYS A 33 7.12 4.23 -5.19
C LYS A 33 6.75 5.62 -5.69
N ILE A 34 5.53 5.80 -6.20
CA ILE A 34 5.03 7.08 -6.68
C ILE A 34 4.95 8.09 -5.53
N ALA A 35 4.41 7.70 -4.37
CA ALA A 35 4.29 8.58 -3.21
C ALA A 35 5.66 9.02 -2.66
N ARG A 36 6.61 8.09 -2.52
CA ARG A 36 7.99 8.40 -2.09
C ARG A 36 8.69 9.32 -3.08
N ASN A 37 8.58 9.05 -4.38
CA ASN A 37 9.20 9.89 -5.42
C ASN A 37 8.58 11.30 -5.46
N ALA A 38 7.26 11.41 -5.33
CA ALA A 38 6.57 12.70 -5.38
C ALA A 38 6.83 13.57 -4.14
N THR A 39 7.02 12.95 -2.97
CA THR A 39 7.16 13.69 -1.71
C THR A 39 8.60 13.80 -1.20
N GLY A 40 9.51 12.93 -1.64
CA GLY A 40 10.85 12.79 -1.09
C GLY A 40 10.88 12.20 0.33
N ARG A 41 9.75 11.69 0.85
CA ARG A 41 9.62 11.20 2.22
C ARG A 41 9.59 9.66 2.23
N PRO A 42 10.47 8.98 2.98
CA PRO A 42 10.54 7.52 2.95
C PRO A 42 9.47 6.83 3.79
N ALA A 43 9.00 7.46 4.86
CA ALA A 43 8.08 6.87 5.82
C ALA A 43 6.68 6.62 5.25
N VAL A 44 6.10 5.47 5.59
CA VAL A 44 4.74 5.08 5.25
C VAL A 44 4.00 4.65 6.52
N ILE A 45 2.76 5.10 6.67
CA ILE A 45 1.88 4.65 7.75
C ILE A 45 0.85 3.67 7.15
N ALA A 46 0.74 2.49 7.76
CA ALA A 46 -0.33 1.53 7.51
C ALA A 46 -1.18 1.36 8.78
N PHE A 47 -2.33 0.72 8.67
CA PHE A 47 -3.15 0.42 9.84
C PHE A 47 -2.92 -1.01 10.34
N SER A 48 -2.89 -1.18 11.66
CA SER A 48 -3.03 -2.48 12.30
C SER A 48 -4.33 -3.16 11.80
N GLY A 49 -4.27 -4.47 11.57
CA GLY A 49 -5.35 -5.23 10.93
C GLY A 49 -5.45 -5.13 9.40
N GLY A 50 -4.72 -4.22 8.74
CA GLY A 50 -4.71 -4.11 7.28
C GLY A 50 -3.99 -5.28 6.56
N PHE A 51 -4.35 -5.54 5.30
CA PHE A 51 -3.68 -6.51 4.43
C PHE A 51 -3.33 -5.88 3.08
N HIS A 52 -2.05 -5.91 2.71
CA HIS A 52 -1.51 -5.19 1.54
C HIS A 52 -0.65 -6.07 0.63
N GLY A 53 -0.77 -7.40 0.77
CA GLY A 53 -0.10 -8.38 -0.08
C GLY A 53 1.02 -9.14 0.62
N ARG A 54 1.72 -9.98 -0.15
CA ARG A 54 2.75 -10.93 0.34
C ARG A 54 4.14 -10.70 -0.24
N THR A 55 4.34 -9.63 -0.99
CA THR A 55 5.70 -9.14 -1.32
C THR A 55 6.34 -8.54 -0.06
N PHE A 56 7.65 -8.30 -0.03
CA PHE A 56 8.31 -7.76 1.17
C PHE A 56 7.72 -6.43 1.64
N MET A 57 7.43 -5.50 0.72
CA MET A 57 6.75 -4.24 1.09
C MET A 57 5.29 -4.47 1.49
N GLY A 58 4.56 -5.33 0.78
CA GLY A 58 3.17 -5.66 1.12
C GLY A 58 3.04 -6.34 2.49
N MET A 59 4.00 -7.21 2.83
CA MET A 59 4.13 -7.82 4.15
C MET A 59 4.43 -6.73 5.17
N ALA A 60 5.41 -5.84 4.95
CA ALA A 60 5.70 -4.73 5.87
C ALA A 60 4.43 -3.96 6.24
N LEU A 61 3.63 -3.57 5.24
CA LEU A 61 2.38 -2.83 5.40
C LEU A 61 1.26 -3.64 6.07
N THR A 62 1.25 -4.97 5.93
CA THR A 62 0.22 -5.85 6.48
C THR A 62 0.27 -5.90 8.02
N GLY A 63 -0.84 -5.61 8.71
CA GLY A 63 -0.88 -5.52 10.18
C GLY A 63 -0.83 -6.87 10.90
N LYS A 64 -1.19 -7.99 10.24
CA LYS A 64 -1.20 -9.33 10.87
C LYS A 64 0.12 -10.07 10.64
N VAL A 65 0.78 -10.51 11.73
CA VAL A 65 2.09 -11.21 11.67
C VAL A 65 1.96 -12.67 11.25
N VAL A 66 1.04 -13.44 11.83
CA VAL A 66 0.83 -14.85 11.46
C VAL A 66 -0.42 -14.95 10.58
N PRO A 67 -0.37 -15.59 9.39
CA PRO A 67 0.75 -16.34 8.81
C PRO A 67 1.62 -15.51 7.83
N TYR A 68 1.47 -14.18 7.78
CA TYR A 68 1.95 -13.40 6.64
C TYR A 68 3.39 -12.89 6.75
N LYS A 69 3.96 -12.73 7.95
CA LYS A 69 5.29 -12.16 8.20
C LYS A 69 6.25 -13.16 8.85
N VAL A 70 5.72 -14.11 9.63
CA VAL A 70 6.52 -15.05 10.41
C VAL A 70 7.45 -15.88 9.50
N GLY A 71 8.73 -15.96 9.86
CA GLY A 71 9.73 -16.73 9.12
C GLY A 71 10.40 -16.01 7.93
N PHE A 72 9.97 -14.80 7.57
CA PHE A 72 10.52 -14.06 6.41
C PHE A 72 11.59 -13.03 6.75
N GLY A 73 12.00 -12.92 8.03
CA GLY A 73 13.05 -12.02 8.48
C GLY A 73 12.60 -10.58 8.71
N ALA A 74 13.57 -9.65 8.71
CA ALA A 74 13.31 -8.23 8.93
C ALA A 74 12.51 -7.63 7.77
N MET A 75 11.43 -6.92 8.10
CA MET A 75 10.63 -6.22 7.11
C MET A 75 11.34 -4.94 6.65
N PRO A 76 11.06 -4.45 5.42
CA PRO A 76 11.49 -3.13 4.97
C PRO A 76 11.25 -2.04 6.02
N ALA A 77 12.27 -1.21 6.24
CA ALA A 77 12.23 -0.10 7.18
C ALA A 77 11.25 1.00 6.75
N ASP A 78 11.04 1.98 7.64
CA ASP A 78 10.20 3.15 7.43
C ASP A 78 8.71 2.82 7.19
N VAL A 79 8.23 1.73 7.80
CA VAL A 79 6.81 1.39 7.87
C VAL A 79 6.36 1.41 9.32
N PHE A 80 5.34 2.22 9.60
CA PHE A 80 4.76 2.39 10.92
C PHE A 80 3.29 1.99 10.91
N HIS A 81 2.79 1.44 12.02
CA HIS A 81 1.39 1.04 12.15
C HIS A 81 0.63 1.94 13.10
N ALA A 82 -0.49 2.49 12.64
CA ALA A 82 -1.49 3.15 13.46
C ALA A 82 -2.64 2.19 13.80
N PRO A 83 -3.33 2.34 14.94
CA PRO A 83 -4.53 1.55 15.22
C PRO A 83 -5.64 1.91 14.22
N PHE A 84 -6.35 0.91 13.70
CA PHE A 84 -7.53 1.15 12.88
C PHE A 84 -8.72 1.54 13.77
N PRO A 85 -9.59 2.48 13.39
CA PRO A 85 -10.67 2.96 14.25
C PRO A 85 -11.81 1.94 14.36
N VAL A 86 -11.62 0.89 15.17
CA VAL A 86 -12.65 -0.07 15.56
C VAL A 86 -12.67 -0.21 17.08
N ALA A 87 -13.83 -0.53 17.64
CA ALA A 87 -13.99 -0.67 19.09
C ALA A 87 -13.13 -1.77 19.72
N LEU A 88 -12.71 -2.76 18.91
CA LEU A 88 -11.96 -3.94 19.35
C LEU A 88 -10.44 -3.82 19.11
N HIS A 89 -9.95 -2.64 18.72
CA HIS A 89 -8.53 -2.43 18.46
C HIS A 89 -7.71 -2.34 19.74
#